data_AF-A0A3C0ANB8-F1
#
_entry.id   AF-A0A3C0ANB8-F1
#
_cell.length_a   1.000
_cell.length_b   1.000
_cell.length_c   1.000
_cell.angle_alpha   90.00
_cell.angle_beta   90.00
_cell.angle_gamma   90.00
#
_symmetry.space_group_name_H-M   'P 1'
#
loop_
_entity.id
_entity.type
_entity.pdbx_description
1 polymer ?
#
loop_
_entity_poly.entity_id
_entity_poly.type
_entity_poly.pdbx_seq_one_letter_code
_entity_poly.pdbx_strand_id
1 'polypeptide(L)'
;MATEFLMNPRSPKFFGHVGAMKGGDAILNGDMNDWADSYVGPEGILTKDDIEAVAALVAREANHRDFKPLSEETVKRGVSVFSGIDFKDKSGKVVDFYGYCAQCHAMKAGDPEEEGGGPAPDFKGYGSEKWLTDFIRKPGAERFYGDKNIMPSFEESKLSKHDLNLLVKWMRGEWQRPEQEK
;
A
#
# COMPACT_ATOMS: atom_id res chain seq x y z
N MET A 1 -4.99 10.57 -3.16
CA MET A 1 -4.51 10.02 -1.86
C MET A 1 -3.47 8.90 -2.02
N ALA A 2 -3.82 7.66 -2.41
CA ALA A 2 -2.85 6.55 -2.47
C ALA A 2 -1.73 6.76 -3.51
N THR A 3 -2.09 7.18 -4.73
CA THR A 3 -1.11 7.50 -5.79
C THR A 3 -0.15 8.60 -5.36
N GLU A 4 -0.68 9.69 -4.80
CA GLU A 4 0.14 10.81 -4.32
C GLU A 4 1.13 10.40 -3.23
N PHE A 5 0.78 9.40 -2.42
CA PHE A 5 1.67 8.84 -1.41
C PHE A 5 2.83 8.09 -2.06
N LEU A 6 2.54 7.17 -2.98
CA LEU A 6 3.56 6.39 -3.68
C LEU A 6 4.49 7.27 -4.53
N MET A 7 3.99 8.38 -5.07
CA MET A 7 4.79 9.31 -5.87
C MET A 7 5.69 10.23 -5.03
N ASN A 8 5.34 10.49 -3.76
CA ASN A 8 6.15 11.33 -2.87
C ASN A 8 5.88 10.98 -1.40
N PRO A 9 6.42 9.85 -0.91
CA PRO A 9 6.11 9.39 0.45
C PRO A 9 6.72 10.33 1.51
N ARG A 10 7.80 11.06 1.18
CA ARG A 10 8.42 12.09 2.05
C ARG A 10 7.60 13.36 2.19
N SER A 11 6.50 13.53 1.45
CA SER A 11 5.72 14.75 1.52
C SER A 11 5.26 15.04 2.96
N PRO A 12 5.46 16.27 3.48
CA PRO A 12 5.04 16.63 4.84
C PRO A 12 3.56 16.41 5.11
N LYS A 13 2.72 16.32 4.07
CA LYS A 13 1.29 16.02 4.18
C LYS A 13 0.99 14.62 4.71
N PHE A 14 1.93 13.68 4.61
CA PHE A 14 1.76 12.30 5.09
C PHE A 14 2.42 12.09 6.45
N PHE A 15 3.69 12.47 6.59
CA PHE A 15 4.49 12.16 7.78
C PHE A 15 5.14 13.37 8.44
N GLY A 16 4.77 14.61 8.10
CA GLY A 16 5.48 15.82 8.53
C GLY A 16 5.68 15.95 10.06
N HIS A 17 4.69 15.55 10.86
CA HIS A 17 4.81 15.55 12.33
C HIS A 17 5.56 14.33 12.88
N VAL A 18 5.51 13.20 12.17
CA VAL A 18 6.07 11.92 12.61
C VAL A 18 7.57 11.84 12.31
N GLY A 19 8.02 12.52 11.25
CA GLY A 19 9.43 12.58 10.85
C GLY A 19 10.35 13.16 11.92
N ALA A 20 9.84 14.04 12.79
CA ALA A 20 10.59 14.62 13.90
C ALA A 20 10.58 13.76 15.18
N MET A 21 9.81 12.66 15.21
CA MET A 21 9.72 11.76 16.37
C MET A 21 10.79 10.68 16.34
N LYS A 22 11.02 10.01 17.47
CA LYS A 22 11.92 8.85 17.54
C LYS A 22 11.47 7.76 16.57
N GLY A 23 12.34 7.37 15.63
CA GLY A 23 12.03 6.43 14.55
C GLY A 23 11.52 7.09 13.26
N GLY A 24 11.26 8.41 13.26
CA GLY A 24 10.78 9.16 12.10
C GLY A 24 11.74 9.13 10.90
N ASP A 25 13.05 9.03 11.16
CA ASP A 25 14.07 8.90 10.11
C ASP A 25 13.84 7.64 9.24
N ALA A 26 13.46 6.51 9.85
CA ALA A 26 13.16 5.28 9.10
C ALA A 26 11.94 5.42 8.18
N ILE A 27 11.03 6.35 8.49
CA ILE A 27 9.88 6.69 7.64
C ILE A 27 10.30 7.63 6.51
N LEU A 28 11.10 8.65 6.83
CA LEU A 28 11.50 9.67 5.86
C LEU A 28 12.61 9.22 4.91
N ASN A 29 13.47 8.29 5.33
CA ASN A 29 14.65 7.84 4.59
C ASN A 29 14.66 6.31 4.40
N GLY A 30 13.50 5.67 4.44
CA GLY A 30 13.36 4.24 4.18
C GLY A 30 13.29 3.87 2.70
N ASP A 31 13.42 2.56 2.43
CA ASP A 31 13.51 1.93 1.11
C ASP A 31 12.42 2.39 0.10
N MET A 32 11.18 2.63 0.58
CA MET A 32 10.09 3.09 -0.29
C MET A 32 10.28 4.51 -0.82
N ASN A 33 11.03 5.37 -0.10
CA ASN A 33 11.33 6.70 -0.60
C ASN A 33 12.41 6.66 -1.67
N ASP A 34 13.44 5.84 -1.46
CA ASP A 34 14.51 5.65 -2.45
C ASP A 34 13.95 5.00 -3.72
N TRP A 35 12.98 4.08 -3.57
CA TRP A 35 12.18 3.56 -4.67
C TRP A 35 11.41 4.67 -5.40
N ALA A 36 10.71 5.55 -4.67
CA ALA A 36 9.92 6.62 -5.28
C ALA A 36 10.82 7.57 -6.10
N ASP A 37 11.98 7.96 -5.56
CA ASP A 37 12.96 8.80 -6.26
C ASP A 37 13.48 8.12 -7.53
N SER A 38 13.75 6.81 -7.46
CA SER A 38 14.38 6.04 -8.54
C SER A 38 13.41 5.68 -9.66
N TYR A 39 12.15 5.37 -9.33
CA TYR A 39 11.21 4.78 -10.29
C TYR A 39 10.02 5.65 -10.64
N VAL A 40 9.65 6.62 -9.79
CA VAL A 40 8.47 7.48 -9.98
C VAL A 40 8.83 8.95 -10.14
N GLY A 41 10.02 9.36 -9.72
CA GLY A 41 10.56 10.71 -9.87
C GLY A 41 10.62 11.18 -11.35
N PRO A 42 11.08 12.41 -11.61
CA PRO A 42 11.10 12.99 -12.96
C PRO A 42 11.76 12.10 -14.03
N GLU A 43 12.85 11.43 -13.65
CA GLU A 43 13.61 10.50 -14.49
C GLU A 43 13.17 9.04 -14.33
N GLY A 44 12.20 8.78 -13.43
CA GLY A 44 11.68 7.46 -13.13
C GLY A 44 10.94 6.84 -14.31
N ILE A 45 11.02 5.52 -14.43
CA ILE A 45 10.42 4.78 -15.54
C ILE A 45 8.90 4.66 -15.43
N LEU A 46 8.35 4.66 -14.21
CA LEU A 46 6.93 4.53 -13.94
C LEU A 46 6.22 5.85 -14.15
N THR A 47 5.05 5.79 -14.80
CA THR A 47 4.16 6.92 -14.98
C THR A 47 3.15 7.02 -13.84
N LYS A 48 2.46 8.16 -13.75
CA LYS A 48 1.33 8.32 -12.83
C LYS A 48 0.27 7.24 -13.05
N ASP A 49 -0.01 6.90 -14.31
CA ASP A 49 -1.01 5.89 -14.67
C ASP A 49 -0.61 4.48 -14.22
N ASP A 50 0.70 4.17 -14.23
CA ASP A 50 1.22 2.91 -13.66
C ASP A 50 0.93 2.83 -12.17
N ILE A 51 1.22 3.91 -11.43
CA ILE A 51 0.99 3.97 -9.99
C ILE A 51 -0.50 3.95 -9.65
N GLU A 52 -1.34 4.62 -10.45
CA GLU A 52 -2.80 4.56 -10.29
C GLU A 52 -3.34 3.16 -10.53
N ALA A 53 -2.82 2.45 -11.54
CA ALA A 53 -3.23 1.08 -11.83
C ALA A 53 -2.84 0.11 -10.70
N VAL A 54 -1.63 0.22 -10.15
CA VAL A 54 -1.21 -0.58 -8.98
C VAL A 54 -2.02 -0.21 -7.74
N ALA A 55 -2.23 1.08 -7.47
CA ALA A 55 -3.02 1.52 -6.33
C ALA A 55 -4.47 0.99 -6.40
N ALA A 56 -5.06 0.99 -7.59
CA ALA A 56 -6.38 0.39 -7.83
C ALA A 56 -6.37 -1.12 -7.59
N LEU A 57 -5.31 -1.81 -8.03
CA LEU A 57 -5.15 -3.25 -7.85
C LEU A 57 -5.00 -3.64 -6.37
N VAL A 58 -4.20 -2.90 -5.60
CA VAL A 58 -4.06 -3.09 -4.15
C VAL A 58 -5.38 -2.74 -3.44
N ALA A 59 -6.07 -1.67 -3.86
CA ALA A 59 -7.36 -1.30 -3.27
C ALA A 59 -8.45 -2.36 -3.49
N ARG A 60 -8.37 -3.15 -4.58
CA ARG A 60 -9.26 -4.31 -4.79
C ARG A 60 -9.14 -5.34 -3.67
N GLU A 61 -7.94 -5.57 -3.14
CA GLU A 61 -7.70 -6.53 -2.05
C GLU A 61 -8.45 -6.16 -0.76
N ALA A 62 -8.75 -4.87 -0.57
CA ALA A 62 -9.47 -4.38 0.61
C ALA A 62 -10.94 -4.82 0.65
N ASN A 63 -11.50 -5.23 -0.50
CA ASN A 63 -12.94 -5.49 -0.69
C ASN A 63 -13.81 -4.40 -0.04
N HIS A 64 -13.48 -3.13 -0.31
CA HIS A 64 -14.18 -1.99 0.27
C HIS A 64 -15.56 -1.83 -0.35
N ARG A 65 -16.58 -1.43 0.42
CA ARG A 65 -17.96 -1.30 -0.09
C ARG A 65 -18.09 -0.33 -1.27
N ASP A 66 -17.24 0.69 -1.30
CA ASP A 66 -17.23 1.72 -2.35
C ASP A 66 -16.32 1.34 -3.54
N PHE A 67 -15.76 0.12 -3.55
CA PHE A 67 -14.93 -0.39 -4.64
C PHE A 67 -15.76 -0.53 -5.91
N LYS A 68 -15.21 -0.06 -7.02
CA LYS A 68 -15.80 -0.23 -8.35
C LYS A 68 -14.96 -1.23 -9.13
N PRO A 69 -15.59 -2.10 -9.94
CA PRO A 69 -14.85 -2.98 -10.84
C PRO A 69 -13.87 -2.19 -11.71
N LEU A 70 -12.63 -2.67 -11.79
CA LEU A 70 -11.60 -2.07 -12.63
C LEU A 70 -11.79 -2.52 -14.08
N SER A 71 -11.38 -1.69 -15.04
CA SER A 71 -11.31 -2.11 -16.44
C SER A 71 -10.24 -3.18 -16.62
N GLU A 72 -10.41 -4.04 -17.63
CA GLU A 72 -9.37 -5.03 -17.97
C GLU A 72 -8.02 -4.39 -18.25
N GLU A 73 -8.02 -3.20 -18.86
CA GLU A 73 -6.79 -2.45 -19.16
C GLU A 73 -6.08 -2.01 -17.88
N THR A 74 -6.81 -1.46 -16.90
CA THR A 74 -6.25 -1.09 -15.60
C THR A 74 -5.70 -2.32 -14.87
N VAL A 75 -6.41 -3.46 -14.92
CA VAL A 75 -5.93 -4.70 -14.31
C VAL A 75 -4.64 -5.18 -14.97
N LYS A 76 -4.61 -5.28 -16.30
CA LYS A 76 -3.42 -5.71 -17.06
C LYS A 76 -2.21 -4.81 -16.78
N ARG A 77 -2.42 -3.49 -16.78
CA ARG A 77 -1.38 -2.52 -16.44
C ARG A 77 -0.90 -2.64 -15.00
N GLY A 78 -1.83 -2.75 -14.05
CA GLY A 78 -1.48 -2.92 -12.64
C GLY A 78 -0.67 -4.20 -12.39
N VAL A 79 -1.07 -5.31 -13.02
CA VAL A 79 -0.36 -6.60 -12.92
C VAL A 79 1.04 -6.52 -13.52
N SER A 80 1.21 -5.90 -14.70
CA SER A 80 2.54 -5.81 -15.32
C SER A 80 3.51 -4.94 -14.51
N VAL A 81 3.02 -3.84 -13.93
CA VAL A 81 3.83 -2.99 -13.04
C VAL A 81 4.12 -3.69 -11.70
N PHE A 82 3.15 -4.43 -11.17
CA PHE A 82 3.30 -5.12 -9.89
C PHE A 82 4.30 -6.28 -9.98
N SER A 83 4.17 -7.13 -10.99
CA SER A 83 5.01 -8.32 -11.21
C SER A 83 6.32 -8.00 -11.93
N GLY A 84 6.37 -6.90 -12.68
CA GLY A 84 7.46 -6.60 -13.61
C GLY A 84 7.34 -7.34 -14.95
N ILE A 85 6.39 -8.26 -15.09
CA ILE A 85 6.20 -9.07 -16.30
C ILE A 85 5.49 -8.24 -17.37
N ASP A 86 6.01 -8.28 -18.60
CA ASP A 86 5.48 -7.53 -19.75
C ASP A 86 5.30 -6.02 -19.49
N PHE A 87 6.06 -5.46 -18.55
CA PHE A 87 6.03 -4.03 -18.27
C PHE A 87 6.49 -3.25 -19.50
N LYS A 88 5.72 -2.22 -19.87
CA LYS A 88 6.02 -1.34 -20.99
C LYS A 88 6.39 0.04 -20.46
N ASP A 89 7.56 0.53 -20.89
CA ASP A 89 8.00 1.87 -20.55
C ASP A 89 7.16 2.97 -21.25
N LYS A 90 7.55 4.23 -21.03
CA LYS A 90 6.90 5.40 -21.63
C LYS A 90 6.87 5.39 -23.17
N SER A 91 7.75 4.62 -23.83
CA SER A 91 7.78 4.44 -25.28
C SER A 91 6.89 3.30 -25.77
N GLY A 92 6.30 2.52 -24.85
CA GLY A 92 5.51 1.33 -25.15
C GLY A 92 6.35 0.07 -25.37
N LYS A 93 7.67 0.15 -25.15
CA LYS A 93 8.58 -0.99 -25.31
C LYS A 93 8.55 -1.86 -24.05
N VAL A 94 8.49 -3.18 -24.23
CA VAL A 94 8.65 -4.12 -23.10
C VAL A 94 10.10 -4.03 -22.59
N VAL A 95 10.24 -3.77 -21.29
CA VAL A 95 11.54 -3.63 -20.64
C VAL A 95 11.52 -4.30 -19.27
N ASP A 96 12.64 -4.90 -18.92
CA ASP A 96 12.89 -5.34 -17.56
C ASP A 96 13.30 -4.14 -16.72
N PHE A 97 12.78 -4.06 -15.50
CA PHE A 97 13.27 -3.12 -14.50
C PHE A 97 13.31 -3.80 -13.13
N TYR A 98 14.34 -3.52 -12.36
CA TYR A 98 14.38 -3.82 -10.94
C TYR A 98 13.61 -2.67 -10.29
N GLY A 99 12.59 -2.91 -9.48
CA GLY A 99 11.70 -1.88 -8.94
C GLY A 99 10.21 -2.22 -9.02
N TYR A 100 9.82 -3.37 -9.57
CA TYR A 100 8.43 -3.83 -9.52
C TYR A 100 8.03 -4.22 -8.10
N CYS A 101 6.75 -4.07 -7.78
CA CYS A 101 6.24 -4.15 -6.41
C CYS A 101 6.45 -5.53 -5.77
N ALA A 102 6.30 -6.60 -6.56
CA ALA A 102 6.42 -8.00 -6.14
C ALA A 102 7.84 -8.38 -5.67
N GLN A 103 8.87 -7.56 -5.94
CA GLN A 103 10.22 -7.77 -5.39
C GLN A 103 10.26 -7.66 -3.87
N CYS A 104 9.36 -6.87 -3.29
CA CYS A 104 9.35 -6.57 -1.86
C CYS A 104 8.02 -6.94 -1.21
N HIS A 105 6.90 -6.75 -1.91
CA HIS A 105 5.56 -6.91 -1.37
C HIS A 105 4.90 -8.19 -1.88
N ALA A 106 4.42 -9.03 -0.96
CA ALA A 106 3.68 -10.22 -1.34
C ALA A 106 2.20 -9.91 -1.63
N MET A 107 1.73 -10.26 -2.82
CA MET A 107 0.34 -10.22 -3.27
C MET A 107 0.22 -10.99 -4.58
N LYS A 108 -0.84 -11.80 -4.73
CA LYS A 108 -1.10 -12.51 -5.99
C LYS A 108 -1.39 -11.57 -7.17
N ALA A 109 -1.86 -10.35 -6.92
CA ALA A 109 -2.17 -9.34 -7.93
C ALA A 109 -3.18 -9.77 -9.03
N GLY A 110 -3.72 -10.99 -9.01
CA GLY A 110 -4.55 -11.57 -10.08
C GLY A 110 -3.86 -12.72 -10.81
N ASP A 111 -2.58 -12.97 -10.52
CA ASP A 111 -1.82 -14.14 -10.92
C ASP A 111 -1.82 -15.19 -9.77
N PRO A 112 -2.36 -16.40 -10.00
CA PRO A 112 -2.38 -17.43 -8.96
C PRO A 112 -1.01 -18.05 -8.68
N GLU A 113 -0.06 -17.96 -9.62
CA GLU A 113 1.27 -18.57 -9.60
C GLU A 113 2.32 -17.61 -9.03
N GLU A 114 2.12 -16.31 -9.19
CA GLU A 114 3.05 -15.29 -8.70
C GLU A 114 2.50 -14.48 -7.55
N GLU A 115 3.06 -14.69 -6.36
CA GLU A 115 2.73 -13.92 -5.17
C GLU A 115 3.77 -12.85 -4.85
N GLY A 116 4.97 -12.90 -5.45
CA GLY A 116 6.09 -12.07 -5.03
C GLY A 116 6.48 -12.28 -3.56
N GLY A 117 7.19 -11.31 -2.98
CA GLY A 117 7.50 -11.27 -1.56
C GLY A 117 8.92 -10.83 -1.23
N GLY A 118 9.10 -10.33 -0.02
CA GLY A 118 10.36 -9.77 0.44
C GLY A 118 10.23 -9.11 1.81
N PRO A 119 11.11 -8.15 2.15
CA PRO A 119 11.19 -7.57 3.49
C PRO A 119 10.14 -6.49 3.78
N ALA A 120 9.13 -6.32 2.93
CA ALA A 120 8.11 -5.28 3.06
C ALA A 120 6.74 -5.86 3.46
N PRO A 121 5.85 -5.05 4.05
CA PRO A 121 4.52 -5.51 4.44
C PRO A 121 3.75 -6.13 3.27
N ASP A 122 3.17 -7.31 3.45
CA ASP A 122 2.36 -7.91 2.39
C ASP A 122 1.10 -7.07 2.10
N PHE A 123 0.62 -7.16 0.86
CA PHE A 123 -0.63 -6.53 0.45
C PHE A 123 -1.79 -7.53 0.40
N LYS A 124 -1.66 -8.73 0.99
CA LYS A 124 -2.69 -9.76 0.96
C LYS A 124 -3.90 -9.31 1.78
N GLY A 125 -4.95 -8.88 1.09
CA GLY A 125 -6.11 -8.26 1.73
C GLY A 125 -5.81 -6.88 2.32
N TYR A 126 -4.84 -6.13 1.77
CA TYR A 126 -4.46 -4.81 2.28
C TYR A 126 -5.68 -3.92 2.50
N GLY A 127 -5.80 -3.30 3.67
CA GLY A 127 -6.94 -2.45 4.01
C GLY A 127 -8.25 -3.19 4.31
N SER A 128 -8.31 -4.53 4.21
CA SER A 128 -9.45 -5.33 4.68
C SER A 128 -9.64 -5.21 6.21
N GLU A 129 -10.83 -5.52 6.71
CA GLU A 129 -11.08 -5.56 8.16
C GLU A 129 -10.06 -6.45 8.89
N LYS A 130 -9.78 -7.64 8.34
CA LYS A 130 -8.79 -8.57 8.88
C LYS A 130 -7.39 -7.99 8.85
N TRP A 131 -6.95 -7.42 7.74
CA TRP A 131 -5.60 -6.86 7.61
C TRP A 131 -5.39 -5.72 8.60
N LEU A 132 -6.35 -4.78 8.70
CA LEU A 132 -6.29 -3.66 9.64
C LEU A 132 -6.29 -4.14 11.10
N THR A 133 -7.14 -5.11 11.43
CA THR A 133 -7.21 -5.71 12.77
C THR A 133 -5.86 -6.33 13.15
N ASP A 134 -5.31 -7.18 12.29
CA ASP A 134 -4.03 -7.85 12.53
C ASP A 134 -2.88 -6.83 12.65
N PHE A 135 -2.88 -5.80 11.79
CA PHE A 135 -1.84 -4.77 11.76
C PHE A 135 -1.84 -3.91 13.03
N ILE A 136 -3.01 -3.43 13.48
CA ILE A 136 -3.12 -2.63 14.71
C ILE A 136 -2.72 -3.47 15.93
N ARG A 137 -3.06 -4.77 15.94
CA ARG A 137 -2.71 -5.68 17.02
C ARG A 137 -1.22 -6.01 17.07
N LYS A 138 -0.54 -6.13 15.91
CA LYS A 138 0.85 -6.57 15.88
C LYS A 138 1.57 -6.07 14.62
N PRO A 139 1.92 -4.77 14.54
CA PRO A 139 2.55 -4.21 13.33
C PRO A 139 3.97 -4.75 13.07
N GLY A 140 4.62 -5.33 14.09
CA GLY A 140 5.91 -6.03 13.98
C GLY A 140 5.81 -7.53 13.65
N ALA A 141 4.66 -8.03 13.20
CA ALA A 141 4.60 -9.38 12.65
C ALA A 141 5.45 -9.49 11.37
N GLU A 142 5.97 -10.69 11.07
CA GLU A 142 6.82 -10.96 9.90
C GLU A 142 6.18 -10.49 8.58
N ARG A 143 4.87 -10.71 8.43
CA ARG A 143 4.10 -10.28 7.26
C ARG A 143 3.91 -8.76 7.11
N PHE A 144 4.34 -7.99 8.11
CA PHE A 144 4.27 -6.53 8.14
C PHE A 144 5.69 -5.95 8.18
N TYR A 145 6.08 -5.27 9.26
CA TYR A 145 7.37 -4.62 9.35
C TYR A 145 8.45 -5.46 10.06
N GLY A 146 8.09 -6.59 10.68
CA GLY A 146 9.04 -7.44 11.40
C GLY A 146 9.95 -6.63 12.35
N ASP A 147 11.26 -6.85 12.23
CA ASP A 147 12.29 -6.15 13.01
C ASP A 147 12.44 -4.67 12.66
N LYS A 148 11.95 -4.23 11.49
CA LYS A 148 11.94 -2.81 11.08
C LYS A 148 10.76 -2.03 11.72
N ASN A 149 9.92 -2.68 12.52
CA ASN A 149 8.74 -2.04 13.09
C ASN A 149 9.10 -1.01 14.17
N ILE A 150 8.57 0.20 13.98
CA ILE A 150 8.64 1.28 14.98
C ILE A 150 7.26 1.67 15.54
N MET A 151 6.18 1.05 15.04
CA MET A 151 4.83 1.35 15.49
C MET A 151 4.48 0.60 16.77
N PRO A 152 3.74 1.24 17.70
CA PRO A 152 3.29 0.56 18.91
C PRO A 152 2.27 -0.52 18.59
N SER A 153 2.35 -1.63 19.33
CA SER A 153 1.30 -2.64 19.38
C SER A 153 0.15 -2.20 20.30
N PHE A 154 -1.09 -2.36 19.81
CA PHE A 154 -2.32 -2.18 20.57
C PHE A 154 -2.95 -3.53 20.91
N GLU A 155 -2.39 -4.20 21.92
CA GLU A 155 -2.94 -5.45 22.47
C GLU A 155 -4.32 -5.24 23.11
N GLU A 156 -5.02 -6.33 23.44
CA GLU A 156 -6.38 -6.28 23.98
C GLU A 156 -6.49 -5.49 25.29
N SER A 157 -5.40 -5.45 26.07
CA SER A 157 -5.28 -4.63 27.28
C SER A 157 -5.24 -3.11 27.04
N LYS A 158 -4.86 -2.67 25.84
CA LYS A 158 -4.77 -1.25 25.46
C LYS A 158 -5.95 -0.78 24.61
N LEU A 159 -6.48 -1.67 23.77
CA LEU A 159 -7.60 -1.39 22.88
C LEU A 159 -8.53 -2.59 22.89
N SER A 160 -9.73 -2.42 23.44
CA SER A 160 -10.69 -3.52 23.53
C SER A 160 -11.06 -4.03 22.13
N LYS A 161 -11.54 -5.28 22.04
CA LYS A 161 -12.05 -5.81 20.76
C LYS A 161 -13.19 -4.95 20.20
N HIS A 162 -14.05 -4.42 21.07
CA HIS A 162 -15.16 -3.56 20.66
C HIS A 162 -14.65 -2.27 20.00
N ASP A 163 -13.72 -1.57 20.65
CA ASP A 163 -13.21 -0.30 20.17
C ASP A 163 -12.35 -0.47 18.91
N LEU A 164 -11.57 -1.55 18.83
CA LEU A 164 -10.83 -1.88 17.61
C LEU A 164 -11.79 -2.08 16.43
N ASN A 165 -12.88 -2.81 16.63
CA ASN A 165 -13.87 -3.02 15.57
C ASN A 165 -14.53 -1.71 15.13
N LEU A 166 -14.82 -0.80 16.07
CA LEU A 166 -15.33 0.54 15.75
C LEU A 166 -14.32 1.36 14.95
N LEU A 167 -13.06 1.36 15.38
CA LEU A 167 -11.96 2.05 14.68
C LEU A 167 -11.77 1.51 13.27
N VAL A 168 -11.73 0.19 13.09
CA VAL A 168 -11.54 -0.43 11.77
C VAL A 168 -12.70 -0.10 10.83
N LYS A 169 -13.95 -0.16 11.31
CA LYS A 169 -15.12 0.28 10.52
C LYS A 169 -15.03 1.76 10.16
N TRP A 170 -14.59 2.60 11.09
CA TRP A 170 -14.35 4.02 10.83
C TRP A 170 -13.19 4.27 9.85
N MET A 171 -12.17 3.42 9.79
CA MET A 171 -11.12 3.55 8.77
C MET A 171 -11.63 3.11 7.38
N ARG A 172 -12.53 2.14 7.35
CA ARG A 172 -13.06 1.50 6.13
C ARG A 172 -14.33 2.14 5.56
N GLY A 173 -14.66 3.38 5.91
CA GLY A 173 -15.92 3.97 5.43
C GLY A 173 -17.19 3.44 6.12
N GLU A 174 -17.13 2.28 6.79
CA GLU A 174 -18.23 1.41 7.21
C GLU A 174 -19.00 1.87 8.46
N TRP A 175 -19.21 3.18 8.58
CA TRP A 175 -20.10 3.79 9.57
C TRP A 175 -21.35 4.37 8.90
N GLN A 176 -22.39 4.62 9.70
CA GLN A 176 -23.57 5.33 9.23
C GLN A 176 -23.21 6.79 8.92
N ARG A 177 -23.33 7.17 7.65
CA ARG A 177 -23.20 8.57 7.23
C ARG A 177 -24.61 9.19 7.16
N PRO A 178 -24.81 10.42 7.65
CA PRO A 178 -26.06 11.12 7.41
C PRO A 178 -26.27 11.34 5.90
N GLU A 179 -27.51 11.27 5.41
CA GLU A 179 -27.82 11.49 3.99
C GLU A 179 -27.53 12.92 3.52
N GLN A 180 -27.41 13.86 4.46
CA GLN A 180 -27.01 15.24 4.22
C GLN A 180 -25.94 15.64 5.26
N GLU A 181 -24.77 16.04 4.78
CA GLU A 181 -23.82 16.81 5.58
C GLU A 181 -24.36 18.24 5.66
N LYS A 182 -24.54 18.75 6.89
CA LYS A 182 -24.96 20.13 7.13
C LYS A 182 -23.80 21.10 6.98
#